data_AF-A0A0B4JDE2-F1
#
_entry.id   AF-A0A0B4JDE2-F1
#
_cell.length_a   1.000
_cell.length_b   1.000
_cell.length_c   1.000
_cell.angle_alpha   90.00
_cell.angle_beta   90.00
_cell.angle_gamma   90.00
#
_symmetry.space_group_name_H-M   'P 1'
#
loop_
_entity.id
_entity.type
_entity.pdbx_description
1 polymer ?
#
loop_
_entity_poly.entity_id
_entity_poly.type
_entity_poly.pdbx_seq_one_letter_code
_entity_poly.pdbx_strand_id
1 'polypeptide(L)' 'FRHSCVCRRNGVTIIDGYRFVIGTTNLRRTYLKCANFRSNCRARAILNTDTNKVRMRHDRHNHSRTDAVSGRISKK' A
#
# COMPACT_ATOMS: atom_id res chain seq x y z
N PHE A 1 10.07 -1.52 -17.34
CA PHE A 1 9.02 -2.10 -16.48
C PHE A 1 9.20 -1.57 -15.06
N ARG A 2 8.33 -0.69 -14.56
CA ARG A 2 8.44 -0.17 -13.18
C ARG A 2 8.03 -1.29 -12.23
N HIS A 3 8.99 -1.93 -11.55
CA HIS A 3 8.66 -2.89 -10.50
C HIS A 3 7.93 -2.14 -9.38
N SER A 4 6.69 -2.53 -9.08
CA SER A 4 5.99 -2.07 -7.88
C SER A 4 6.79 -2.54 -6.67
N CYS A 5 7.69 -1.69 -6.15
CA CYS A 5 8.49 -2.01 -4.97
C CYS A 5 7.56 -2.19 -3.77
N VAL A 6 7.51 -3.40 -3.21
CA VAL A 6 6.78 -3.70 -1.98
C VAL A 6 7.76 -3.63 -0.81
N CYS A 7 7.83 -2.48 -0.14
CA CYS A 7 8.65 -2.32 1.07
C CYS A 7 7.77 -2.57 2.30
N ARG A 8 8.10 -3.60 3.09
CA ARG A 8 7.45 -3.87 4.38
C ARG A 8 8.30 -3.27 5.50
N ARG A 9 7.84 -2.19 6.13
CA ARG A 9 8.52 -1.59 7.30
C ARG A 9 7.55 -1.52 8.47
N ASN A 10 7.85 -2.26 9.54
CA ASN A 10 7.11 -2.24 10.80
C ASN A 10 5.57 -2.34 10.68
N GLY A 11 5.06 -3.38 10.01
CA GLY A 11 3.62 -3.61 9.82
C GLY A 11 2.95 -2.78 8.71
N VAL A 12 3.73 -1.96 8.00
CA VAL A 12 3.26 -1.12 6.91
C VAL A 12 3.81 -1.66 5.59
N THR A 13 2.95 -1.76 4.58
CA THR A 13 3.32 -2.17 3.22
C THR A 13 3.27 -0.96 2.31
N ILE A 14 4.37 -0.57 1.69
CA ILE A 14 4.38 0.48 0.67
C ILE A 14 4.19 -0.19 -0.69
N ILE A 15 3.18 0.23 -1.46
CA ILE A 15 2.85 -0.34 -2.77
C ILE A 15 2.65 0.82 -3.73
N ASP A 16 3.40 0.87 -4.83
CA ASP A 16 3.36 1.99 -5.77
C ASP A 16 3.59 3.36 -5.10
N GLY A 17 4.29 3.36 -3.96
CA GLY A 17 4.49 4.50 -3.04
C GLY A 17 3.23 5.03 -2.36
N TYR A 18 2.18 4.25 -2.32
CA TYR A 18 1.09 4.46 -1.37
C TYR A 18 1.37 3.63 -0.14
N ARG A 19 1.17 4.23 1.04
CA ARG A 19 1.32 3.54 2.31
C ARG A 19 0.05 2.74 2.57
N PHE A 20 0.19 1.42 2.76
CA PHE A 20 -0.88 0.54 3.19
C PHE A 20 -0.60 0.00 4.58
N VAL A 21 -1.64 -0.06 5.40
CA VAL A 21 -1.60 -0.64 6.75
C VAL A 21 -2.50 -1.86 6.81
N ILE A 22 -2.13 -2.80 7.68
CA ILE A 22 -2.96 -3.98 7.96
C ILE A 22 -4.23 -3.50 8.67
N GLY A 23 -5.38 -3.71 8.03
CA GLY A 23 -6.68 -3.41 8.61
C GLY A 23 -7.28 -4.63 9.29
N THR A 24 -7.34 -5.74 8.56
CA THR A 24 -7.91 -7.00 9.06
C THR A 24 -7.08 -8.14 8.48
N THR A 25 -6.81 -9.16 9.29
CA THR A 25 -6.08 -10.35 8.85
C THR A 25 -6.98 -11.56 8.96
N ASN A 26 -7.17 -12.28 7.84
CA ASN A 26 -7.76 -13.61 7.83
C ASN A 26 -6.64 -14.67 7.75
N LEU A 27 -6.99 -15.92 8.05
CA LEU A 27 -6.09 -17.09 8.05
C LEU A 27 -5.17 -17.19 6.81
N ARG A 28 -5.69 -16.88 5.62
CA ARG A 28 -4.93 -16.98 4.34
C ARG A 28 -4.70 -15.64 3.65
N ARG A 29 -5.30 -14.55 4.14
CA ARG A 29 -5.33 -13.26 3.42
C ARG A 29 -5.37 -12.10 4.41
N THR A 30 -4.46 -11.17 4.27
CA THR A 30 -4.44 -9.90 5.00
C THR A 30 -5.04 -8.79 4.15
N TYR A 31 -6.08 -8.15 4.66
CA TYR A 31 -6.68 -6.98 4.06
C TYR A 31 -5.93 -5.73 4.47
N LEU A 32 -5.38 -5.07 3.46
CA LEU A 32 -4.64 -3.84 3.57
C LEU A 32 -5.54 -2.66 3.19
N LYS A 33 -5.55 -1.62 4.01
CA LYS A 33 -6.21 -0.34 3.72
C LYS A 33 -5.17 0.75 3.50
N CYS A 34 -5.46 1.72 2.64
CA CYS A 34 -4.58 2.87 2.49
C CYS A 34 -4.42 3.59 3.84
N ALA A 35 -3.22 4.01 4.20
CA ALA A 35 -2.95 4.76 5.43
C ALA A 35 -3.67 6.12 5.45
N ASN A 36 -3.90 6.73 4.29
CA ASN A 36 -4.67 7.96 4.14
C ASN A 36 -6.18 7.71 4.01
N PHE A 37 -6.69 6.62 4.60
CA PHE A 37 -8.13 6.37 4.70
C PHE A 37 -8.89 7.53 5.37
N ARG A 38 -8.21 8.29 6.25
CA ARG A 38 -8.74 9.51 6.89
C ARG A 38 -9.08 10.62 5.88
N SER A 39 -8.38 10.68 4.75
CA SER A 39 -8.65 11.64 3.66
C SER A 39 -9.76 11.15 2.72
N ASN A 40 -10.61 10.20 3.14
CA ASN A 40 -11.58 9.50 2.29
C ASN A 40 -10.95 8.60 1.20
N CYS A 41 -9.70 8.18 1.35
CA CYS A 41 -9.08 7.26 0.41
C CYS A 41 -9.73 5.87 0.50
N ARG A 42 -10.33 5.40 -0.60
CA ARG A 42 -11.00 4.09 -0.70
C ARG A 42 -10.08 2.97 -1.21
N ALA A 43 -8.80 3.25 -1.40
CA ALA A 43 -7.84 2.28 -1.92
C ALA A 43 -7.61 1.13 -0.93
N ARG A 44 -7.64 -0.09 -1.47
CA ARG A 44 -7.56 -1.35 -0.72
C ARG A 44 -6.71 -2.35 -1.47
N ALA A 45 -5.89 -3.08 -0.73
CA ALA A 45 -5.07 -4.17 -1.25
C ALA A 45 -5.30 -5.44 -0.44
N ILE A 46 -5.03 -6.59 -1.04
CA ILE A 46 -5.13 -7.90 -0.39
C ILE A 46 -3.75 -8.52 -0.49
N LEU A 47 -3.12 -8.74 0.65
CA LEU A 47 -1.91 -9.52 0.77
C LEU A 47 -2.29 -10.98 1.02
N ASN A 48 -1.87 -11.88 0.15
CA ASN A 48 -2.01 -13.31 0.39
C ASN A 48 -0.85 -13.74 1.31
N THR A 49 -1.15 -14.32 2.48
CA THR A 49 -0.11 -14.75 3.43
C THR A 49 0.62 -16.01 2.96
N ASP A 50 -0.04 -16.84 2.15
CA ASP A 50 0.51 -18.08 1.58
C ASP A 50 1.55 -17.79 0.48
N THR A 51 1.21 -16.92 -0.47
CA THR A 51 2.12 -16.56 -1.57
C THR A 51 2.94 -15.29 -1.32
N ASN A 52 2.68 -14.58 -0.22
CA ASN A 52 3.20 -13.24 0.07
C ASN A 52 2.98 -12.22 -1.07
N LYS A 53 2.01 -12.48 -1.97
CA LYS A 53 1.68 -11.62 -3.11
C LYS A 53 0.64 -10.59 -2.69
N VAL A 54 0.87 -9.33 -3.07
CA VAL A 54 -0.13 -8.27 -2.89
C VAL A 54 -0.93 -8.07 -4.18
N ARG A 55 -2.25 -8.07 -4.06
CA ARG A 55 -3.19 -7.77 -5.14
C ARG A 55 -3.97 -6.50 -4.82
N MET A 56 -3.91 -5.52 -5.71
CA MET A 56 -4.72 -4.30 -5.61
C MET A 56 -6.19 -4.65 -5.90
N ARG A 57 -7.12 -4.15 -5.07
CA ARG A 57 -8.57 -4.23 -5.33
C ARG A 57 -9.12 -2.92 -5.84
N HIS A 58 -8.69 -1.83 -5.23
CA HIS A 58 -8.97 -0.47 -5.69
C HIS A 58 -7.65 0.29 -5.73
N ASP A 59 -7.20 0.62 -6.93
CA ASP A 59 -6.01 1.41 -7.24
C ASP A 59 -6.28 2.93 -7.21
N ARG A 60 -7.56 3.35 -7.16
CA ARG A 60 -7.92 4.77 -7.09
C ARG A 60 -7.60 5.36 -5.71
N HIS A 61 -6.53 6.15 -5.66
CA HIS A 61 -6.20 7.02 -4.53
C HIS A 61 -6.67 8.45 -4.82
N ASN A 62 -7.24 9.13 -3.83
CA ASN A 62 -7.67 10.53 -3.93
C ASN A 62 -6.64 11.52 -3.34
N HIS A 63 -5.39 11.08 -3.22
CA HIS A 63 -4.30 11.86 -2.64
C HIS A 63 -3.01 11.52 -3.38
N SER A 64 -2.03 12.40 -3.31
CA SER A 64 -0.71 12.17 -3.88
C SER A 64 -0.01 10.98 -3.19
N ARG A 65 0.84 10.29 -3.95
CA ARG A 65 1.75 9.24 -3.47
C ARG A 65 2.35 9.68 -2.14
N THR A 66 2.18 8.86 -1.09
CA THR A 66 2.82 9.16 0.19
C THR A 66 4.26 8.75 0.02
N ASP A 67 5.11 9.72 -0.25
CA ASP A 67 6.54 9.58 -0.48
C ASP A 67 7.24 9.03 0.79
N ALA A 68 6.90 7.79 1.18
CA ALA A 68 7.68 6.97 2.11
C ALA A 68 8.97 6.48 1.43
N VAL A 69 9.14 6.81 0.13
CA VAL A 69 10.43 6.94 -0.53
C VAL A 69 10.71 8.42 -0.82
N SER A 70 10.47 9.31 0.17
CA SER A 70 11.04 10.66 0.24
C SER A 70 12.54 10.56 0.49
N GLY A 71 13.19 9.86 -0.43
CA GLY A 71 14.61 9.88 -0.67
C GLY A 71 14.93 10.22 -2.12
N ARG A 72 13.99 10.20 -3.09
CA ARG A 72 14.30 10.63 -4.46
C ARG A 72 13.14 11.32 -5.21
N ILE A 73 13.27 12.65 -5.29
CA ILE A 73 12.98 13.52 -6.44
C ILE A 73 11.49 13.76 -6.72
N SER A 74 10.94 14.84 -6.14
CA SER A 74 10.08 15.75 -6.89
C SER A 74 10.10 17.15 -6.27
N LYS A 75 10.42 18.14 -7.11
CA LYS A 75 10.57 19.60 -6.87
C LYS A 75 11.98 20.00 -6.40
N LYS A 76 12.77 20.75 -7.15
CA LYS A 76 12.48 21.67 -8.26
C LYS A 76 13.67 21.72 -9.22
#